data_AF-A0A9Q9T0U9-F1
#
_entry.id   AF-A0A9Q9T0U9-F1
#
_cell.length_a   1.000
_cell.length_b   1.000
_cell.length_c   1.000
_cell.angle_alpha   90.00
_cell.angle_beta   90.00
_cell.angle_gamma   90.00
#
_symmetry.space_group_name_H-M   'P 1'
#
loop_
_entity.id
_entity.type
_entity.pdbx_description
1 polymer ?
#
loop_
_entity_poly.entity_id
_entity_poly.type
_entity_poly.pdbx_seq_one_letter_code
_entity_poly.pdbx_strand_id
1 'polypeptide(L)'
;MRQNLPVTGRNLELPKDANILSTTSPQSHITYVNPDFIKISGFTEEELLGQPHNIVRHPDMPPAAFEHMWSTLKSGRSWMGLVKNRCKNGDHYWVSAYVTPIAKNGSIVEYQSVRTKPEPEQVLAAEKLYAQLRSGKAARPKLAASFSVKILLLIWGSIISSAMAAGMLTDTSISSLLLATLMSGSLSSVSVLAILSPLGRLVERAGNISNNPLSQSLYTGRTDEFGQIEFALRMMQAETGAIVGRIGDASNRLSEHTRGLLKDIESSNVLTVEQQAETDQIATAVNQMVASIQEVASNAQHAADAAGRADTETASGQRLVAHTSQSITALEGEIRQATQVIHELEGQSNEISKVLDVIRGIAEQTNLLALNAAIEAARAGEQGRGFAVVADEVRSLAARTQQSTTDIQSMISALQERAQSAVTVMEQSSRQAHTSVAHAEEAATALDGIGQRVNEITDMNAQIATAVEQQGAVSEDINRSIINIRDAADTNVQTGQNNLQSAKSVAQLTSALSELAKQFWEKRG
;
A
#
# COMPACT_ATOMS: atom_id res chain seq x y z
N MET A 1 26.98 23.82 41.50
CA MET A 1 26.27 22.54 41.28
C MET A 1 24.76 22.79 41.32
N ARG A 2 23.96 22.08 40.52
CA ARG A 2 22.49 22.18 40.54
C ARG A 2 21.96 21.72 41.92
N GLN A 3 21.12 22.53 42.55
CA GLN A 3 20.41 22.16 43.77
C GLN A 3 19.04 21.60 43.41
N ASN A 4 18.80 20.33 43.74
CA ASN A 4 17.52 19.69 43.49
C ASN A 4 16.67 19.73 44.77
N LEU A 5 15.52 20.40 44.71
CA LEU A 5 14.53 20.54 45.79
C LEU A 5 13.19 19.90 45.35
N PRO A 6 12.31 19.49 46.28
CA PRO A 6 12.42 19.54 47.75
C PRO A 6 13.34 18.45 48.34
N VAL A 7 13.68 18.57 49.63
CA VAL A 7 14.36 17.54 50.43
C VAL A 7 13.59 17.35 51.74
N THR A 8 13.09 16.14 52.01
CA THR A 8 12.25 15.83 53.19
C THR A 8 13.06 15.33 54.39
N GLY A 9 14.30 14.88 54.17
CA GLY A 9 15.13 14.25 55.20
C GLY A 9 14.77 12.78 55.49
N ARG A 10 13.74 12.22 54.86
CA ARG A 10 13.37 10.80 55.01
C ARG A 10 14.25 9.92 54.13
N ASN A 11 14.86 8.88 54.73
CA ASN A 11 15.63 7.86 54.00
C ASN A 11 14.70 6.72 53.57
N LEU A 12 14.73 6.38 52.28
CA LEU A 12 14.11 5.20 51.70
C LEU A 12 15.13 4.08 51.63
N GLU A 13 14.82 2.97 52.30
CA GLU A 13 15.68 1.81 52.32
C GLU A 13 15.51 0.96 51.06
N LEU A 14 16.61 0.54 50.46
CA LEU A 14 16.56 -0.34 49.31
C LEU A 14 16.32 -1.80 49.72
N PRO A 15 15.58 -2.56 48.91
CA PRO A 15 15.58 -4.02 48.97
C PRO A 15 17.00 -4.59 48.83
N LYS A 16 17.27 -5.75 49.45
CA LYS A 16 18.60 -6.41 49.39
C LYS A 16 18.97 -6.80 47.95
N ASP A 17 17.97 -7.17 47.16
CA ASP A 17 18.03 -7.61 45.77
C ASP A 17 17.91 -6.46 44.75
N ALA A 18 17.83 -5.20 45.19
CA ALA A 18 17.63 -4.06 44.29
C ALA A 18 18.77 -3.93 43.27
N ASN A 19 18.42 -3.93 41.98
CA ASN A 19 19.34 -3.73 40.86
C ASN A 19 19.00 -2.44 40.13
N ILE A 20 19.46 -1.30 40.65
CA ILE A 20 19.18 -0.02 40.00
C ILE A 20 20.19 0.19 38.88
N LEU A 21 19.73 0.13 37.63
CA LEU A 21 20.54 0.27 36.42
C LEU A 21 20.18 1.54 35.66
N SER A 22 21.20 2.25 35.19
CA SER A 22 21.04 3.32 34.19
C SER A 22 22.24 3.37 33.27
N THR A 23 22.01 3.74 32.00
CA THR A 23 23.09 4.13 31.10
C THR A 23 22.94 5.59 30.68
N THR A 24 24.08 6.20 30.32
CA THR A 24 24.14 7.60 29.93
C THR A 24 25.06 7.78 28.73
N SER A 25 24.83 8.82 27.94
CA SER A 25 25.75 9.29 26.91
C SER A 25 27.06 9.81 27.53
N PRO A 26 28.11 10.06 26.73
CA PRO A 26 29.37 10.64 27.23
C PRO A 26 29.17 12.03 27.87
N GLN A 27 28.10 12.74 27.50
CA GLN A 27 27.68 14.02 28.08
C GLN A 27 26.80 13.85 29.33
N SER A 28 26.69 12.63 29.88
CA SER A 28 25.92 12.30 31.09
C SER A 28 24.40 12.46 30.99
N HIS A 29 23.85 12.42 29.77
CA HIS A 29 22.40 12.38 29.58
C HIS A 29 21.93 10.93 29.63
N ILE A 30 20.87 10.67 30.39
CA ILE A 30 20.32 9.33 30.58
C ILE A 30 19.80 8.79 29.23
N THR A 31 20.28 7.62 28.85
CA THR A 31 19.88 6.91 27.62
C THR A 31 19.03 5.68 27.91
N TYR A 32 19.12 5.14 29.13
CA TYR A 32 18.34 4.00 29.57
C TYR A 32 18.21 3.98 31.09
N VAL A 33 17.06 3.53 31.59
CA VAL A 33 16.79 3.25 33.00
C VAL A 33 15.97 1.98 33.12
N ASN A 34 16.25 1.16 34.11
CA ASN A 34 15.45 -0.04 34.33
C ASN A 34 14.27 0.22 35.30
N PRO A 35 13.30 -0.71 35.41
CA PRO A 35 12.12 -0.54 36.26
C PRO A 35 12.45 -0.25 37.73
N ASP A 36 13.53 -0.84 38.28
CA ASP A 36 13.96 -0.57 39.66
C ASP A 36 14.35 0.89 39.87
N PHE A 37 15.01 1.51 38.88
CA PHE A 37 15.39 2.92 38.96
C PHE A 37 14.17 3.85 38.88
N ILE A 38 13.20 3.54 38.02
CA ILE A 38 11.92 4.27 37.94
C ILE A 38 11.22 4.18 39.30
N LYS A 39 11.06 2.96 39.83
CA LYS A 39 10.35 2.68 41.08
C LYS A 39 10.95 3.39 42.29
N ILE A 40 12.28 3.32 42.49
CA ILE A 40 12.93 3.95 43.65
C ILE A 40 13.01 5.47 43.53
N SER A 41 13.18 6.00 42.32
CA SER A 41 13.34 7.44 42.11
C SER A 41 12.01 8.19 42.10
N GLY A 42 10.92 7.51 41.74
CA GLY A 42 9.58 8.10 41.61
C GLY A 42 9.41 9.01 40.38
N PHE A 43 10.39 9.05 39.49
CA PHE A 43 10.27 9.70 38.18
C PHE A 43 9.73 8.70 37.16
N THR A 44 8.97 9.17 36.17
CA THR A 44 8.61 8.33 35.02
C THR A 44 9.82 8.16 34.10
N GLU A 45 9.79 7.15 33.23
CA GLU A 45 10.85 6.94 32.24
C GLU A 45 11.04 8.17 31.34
N GLU A 46 9.93 8.73 30.85
CA GLU A 46 9.90 9.94 30.00
C GLU A 46 10.55 11.16 30.68
N GLU A 47 10.37 11.30 32.00
CA GLU A 47 11.00 12.38 32.78
C GLU A 47 12.51 12.19 32.97
N LEU A 48 13.01 10.95 32.85
CA LEU A 48 14.41 10.61 33.05
C LEU A 48 15.19 10.60 31.73
N LEU A 49 14.61 10.05 30.67
CA LEU A 49 15.30 9.91 29.38
C LEU A 49 15.70 11.27 28.79
N GLY A 50 16.93 11.33 28.27
CA GLY A 50 17.51 12.54 27.71
C GLY A 50 17.87 13.61 28.75
N GLN A 51 17.55 13.44 30.04
CA GLN A 51 17.93 14.39 31.08
C GLN A 51 19.34 14.13 31.61
N PRO A 52 20.07 15.16 32.10
CA PRO A 52 21.31 14.96 32.81
C PRO A 52 21.11 14.08 34.05
N HIS A 53 21.97 13.07 34.26
CA HIS A 53 21.86 12.12 35.38
C HIS A 53 21.85 12.80 36.76
N ASN A 54 22.36 14.03 36.86
CA ASN A 54 22.32 14.84 38.08
C ASN A 54 20.90 15.20 38.57
N ILE A 55 19.84 14.91 37.81
CA ILE A 55 18.43 15.11 38.20
C ILE A 55 18.08 14.40 39.53
N VAL A 56 18.66 13.22 39.79
CA VAL A 56 18.45 12.46 41.03
C VAL A 56 19.48 12.77 42.12
N ARG A 57 20.36 13.75 41.93
CA ARG A 57 21.40 14.07 42.90
C ARG A 57 20.82 14.73 44.16
N HIS A 58 21.27 14.29 45.33
CA HIS A 58 20.96 14.96 46.60
C HIS A 58 21.87 16.19 46.84
N PRO A 59 21.36 17.33 47.34
CA PRO A 59 22.17 18.53 47.62
C PRO A 59 23.35 18.31 48.60
N ASP A 60 23.20 17.41 49.56
CA ASP A 60 24.27 17.04 50.50
C ASP A 60 25.50 16.37 49.87
N MET A 61 25.44 15.93 48.61
CA MET A 61 26.60 15.29 48.00
C MET A 61 27.71 16.31 47.72
N PRO A 62 28.92 16.14 48.28
CA PRO A 62 29.99 17.11 48.13
C PRO A 62 30.52 17.13 46.68
N PRO A 63 30.89 18.31 46.13
CA PRO A 63 31.42 18.41 44.78
C PRO A 63 32.65 17.53 44.50
N ALA A 64 33.55 17.44 45.48
CA ALA A 64 34.78 16.66 45.40
C ALA A 64 34.54 15.16 45.15
N ALA A 65 33.42 14.58 45.63
CA ALA A 65 33.10 13.17 45.40
C ALA A 65 32.84 12.89 43.90
N PHE A 66 32.18 13.82 43.20
CA PHE A 66 31.91 13.68 41.77
C PHE A 66 33.11 14.06 40.90
N GLU A 67 33.94 15.00 41.34
CA GLU A 67 35.19 15.34 40.63
C GLU A 67 36.11 14.12 40.53
N HIS A 68 36.28 13.39 41.63
CA HIS A 68 37.04 12.14 41.63
C HIS A 68 36.40 11.10 40.71
N MET A 69 35.08 10.90 40.79
CA MET A 69 34.35 9.99 39.90
C MET A 69 34.63 10.30 38.42
N TRP A 70 34.43 11.55 38.01
CA TRP A 70 34.65 11.94 36.61
C TRP A 70 36.09 11.83 36.16
N SER A 71 37.06 12.17 37.01
CA SER A 71 38.48 11.97 36.70
C SER A 71 38.81 10.49 36.47
N THR A 72 38.22 9.60 37.28
CA THR A 72 38.40 8.14 37.17
C THR A 72 37.78 7.61 35.87
N LEU A 73 36.52 7.97 35.60
CA LEU A 73 35.78 7.52 34.43
C LEU A 73 36.40 8.01 33.11
N LYS A 74 36.87 9.27 33.06
CA LYS A 74 37.56 9.83 31.88
C LYS A 74 38.91 9.18 31.62
N SER A 75 39.53 8.58 32.64
CA SER A 75 40.75 7.77 32.46
C SER A 75 40.49 6.36 31.95
N GLY A 76 39.23 6.00 31.67
CA GLY A 76 38.82 4.67 31.20
C GLY A 76 38.69 3.63 32.33
N ARG A 77 38.76 4.05 33.60
CA ARG A 77 38.66 3.16 34.76
C ARG A 77 37.26 3.20 35.37
N SER A 78 36.84 2.07 35.95
CA SER A 78 35.60 2.00 36.73
C SER A 78 35.73 2.74 38.07
N TRP A 79 34.61 3.28 38.55
CA TRP A 79 34.52 3.97 39.82
C TRP A 79 33.51 3.29 40.74
N MET A 80 33.84 3.21 42.03
CA MET A 80 32.94 2.70 43.06
C MET A 80 32.86 3.68 44.24
N GLY A 81 31.64 4.01 44.68
CA GLY A 81 31.41 4.94 45.78
C GLY A 81 29.98 5.00 46.28
N LEU A 82 29.82 5.53 47.50
CA LEU A 82 28.52 5.74 48.14
C LEU A 82 27.91 7.04 47.60
N VAL A 83 26.70 6.97 47.07
CA VAL A 83 25.99 8.13 46.52
C VAL A 83 24.64 8.29 47.21
N LYS A 84 24.39 9.51 47.73
CA LYS A 84 23.08 9.94 48.23
C LYS A 84 22.29 10.53 47.06
N ASN A 85 21.17 9.90 46.73
CA ASN A 85 20.25 10.34 45.70
C ASN A 85 18.94 10.85 46.32
N ARG A 86 18.22 11.66 45.57
CA ARG A 86 16.95 12.26 45.94
C ARG A 86 15.85 11.75 44.99
N CYS A 87 14.75 11.30 45.57
CA CYS A 87 13.51 10.91 44.89
C CYS A 87 12.69 12.13 44.50
N LYS A 88 11.82 12.01 43.49
CA LYS A 88 10.95 13.08 42.98
C LYS A 88 10.20 13.83 44.09
N ASN A 89 9.68 13.10 45.08
CA ASN A 89 8.94 13.63 46.23
C ASN A 89 9.80 14.35 47.28
N GLY A 90 11.13 14.29 47.15
CA GLY A 90 12.10 14.90 48.06
C GLY A 90 12.68 13.96 49.12
N ASP A 91 12.24 12.71 49.20
CA ASP A 91 12.91 11.68 50.01
C ASP A 91 14.30 11.37 49.42
N HIS A 92 15.13 10.66 50.16
CA HIS A 92 16.46 10.28 49.71
C HIS A 92 16.75 8.80 49.90
N TYR A 93 17.72 8.27 49.16
CA TYR A 93 18.19 6.90 49.28
C TYR A 93 19.69 6.84 49.04
N TRP A 94 20.34 5.90 49.72
CA TRP A 94 21.77 5.67 49.61
C TRP A 94 22.05 4.47 48.73
N VAL A 95 22.99 4.61 47.79
CA VAL A 95 23.42 3.49 46.94
C VAL A 95 24.92 3.31 47.02
N SER A 96 25.37 2.06 46.96
CA SER A 96 26.71 1.72 46.51
C SER A 96 26.69 1.71 44.98
N ALA A 97 27.27 2.74 44.36
CA ALA A 97 27.28 2.90 42.91
C ALA A 97 28.59 2.36 42.33
N TYR A 98 28.46 1.43 41.37
CA TYR A 98 29.54 1.00 40.49
C TYR A 98 29.29 1.60 39.11
N VAL A 99 30.25 2.37 38.59
CA VAL A 99 30.13 3.08 37.32
C VAL A 99 31.28 2.68 36.41
N THR A 100 30.97 2.27 35.18
CA THR A 100 31.94 1.78 34.21
C THR A 100 31.80 2.53 32.88
N PRO A 101 32.91 3.04 32.31
CA PRO A 101 32.92 3.56 30.96
C PRO A 101 32.89 2.41 29.95
N ILE A 102 31.95 2.45 29.01
CA ILE A 102 31.85 1.51 27.90
C ILE A 102 32.47 2.17 26.68
N ALA A 103 33.55 1.59 26.17
CA ALA A 103 34.25 2.08 25.00
C ALA A 103 33.91 1.25 23.74
N LYS A 104 33.75 1.92 22.60
CA LYS A 104 33.62 1.32 21.28
C LYS A 104 34.65 1.98 20.36
N ASN A 105 35.48 1.18 19.68
CA ASN A 105 36.55 1.66 18.81
C ASN A 105 37.50 2.67 19.47
N GLY A 106 37.85 2.46 20.75
CA GLY A 106 38.78 3.32 21.49
C GLY A 106 38.17 4.59 22.09
N SER A 107 36.90 4.91 21.81
CA SER A 107 36.19 6.07 22.38
C SER A 107 35.10 5.64 23.36
N ILE A 108 34.96 6.35 24.48
CA ILE A 108 33.86 6.13 25.43
C ILE A 108 32.55 6.57 24.78
N VAL A 109 31.61 5.64 24.64
CA VAL A 109 30.29 5.88 24.02
C VAL A 109 29.16 5.90 25.04
N GLU A 110 29.37 5.30 26.22
CA GLU A 110 28.34 5.16 27.24
C GLU A 110 29.01 5.10 28.62
N TYR A 111 28.37 5.67 29.64
CA TYR A 111 28.66 5.32 31.04
C TYR A 111 27.49 4.50 31.59
N GLN A 112 27.82 3.34 32.13
CA GLN A 112 26.86 2.47 32.80
C GLN A 112 27.02 2.60 34.31
N SER A 113 25.90 2.71 35.03
CA SER A 113 25.89 2.66 36.49
C SER A 113 24.94 1.59 36.99
N VAL A 114 25.48 0.67 37.81
CA VAL A 114 24.71 -0.29 38.60
C VAL A 114 24.84 0.07 40.07
N ARG A 115 23.70 0.09 40.74
CA ARG A 115 23.54 0.61 42.10
C ARG A 115 22.84 -0.43 42.95
N THR A 116 23.44 -0.75 44.09
CA THR A 116 22.89 -1.70 45.06
C THR A 116 22.78 -1.09 46.45
N LYS A 117 22.06 -1.79 47.32
CA LYS A 117 21.99 -1.45 48.73
C LYS A 117 23.39 -1.41 49.36
N PRO A 118 23.80 -0.29 49.99
CA PRO A 118 25.02 -0.21 50.79
C PRO A 118 24.79 -0.75 52.21
N GLU A 119 25.85 -1.15 52.89
CA GLU A 119 25.76 -1.56 54.29
C GLU A 119 25.49 -0.34 55.20
N PRO A 120 24.69 -0.48 56.29
CA PRO A 120 24.39 0.64 57.18
C PRO A 120 25.63 1.34 57.75
N GLU A 121 26.68 0.59 58.06
CA GLU A 121 27.95 1.13 58.55
C GLU A 121 28.64 2.03 57.52
N GLN A 122 28.57 1.67 56.24
CA GLN A 122 29.13 2.45 55.13
C GLN A 122 28.38 3.77 54.95
N VAL A 123 27.05 3.75 55.12
CA VAL A 123 26.21 4.95 55.05
C VAL A 123 26.59 5.94 56.15
N LEU A 124 26.69 5.47 57.40
CA LEU A 124 27.10 6.31 58.53
C LEU A 124 28.50 6.90 58.34
N ALA A 125 29.46 6.10 57.85
CA ALA A 125 30.80 6.57 57.53
C ALA A 125 30.79 7.63 56.42
N ALA A 126 30.00 7.42 55.36
CA ALA A 126 29.85 8.35 54.25
C ALA A 126 29.20 9.68 54.69
N GLU A 127 28.17 9.63 55.54
CA GLU A 127 27.54 10.84 56.09
C GLU A 127 28.52 11.71 56.85
N LYS A 128 29.33 11.11 57.73
CA LYS A 128 30.37 11.82 58.49
C LYS A 128 31.44 12.40 57.57
N LEU A 129 31.93 11.62 56.61
CA LEU A 129 32.96 12.04 55.67
C LEU A 129 32.46 13.19 54.77
N TYR A 130 31.26 13.06 54.22
CA TYR A 130 30.67 14.05 53.34
C TYR A 130 30.33 15.35 54.07
N ALA A 131 29.91 15.27 55.34
CA ALA A 131 29.77 16.46 56.19
C ALA A 131 31.10 17.20 56.40
N GLN A 132 32.20 16.46 56.64
CA GLN A 132 33.53 17.06 56.76
C GLN A 132 33.96 17.75 55.46
N LEU A 133 33.78 17.09 54.32
CA LEU A 133 34.09 17.64 52.99
C LEU A 133 33.27 18.90 52.68
N ARG A 134 31.98 18.94 53.04
CA ARG A 134 31.14 20.14 52.88
C ARG A 134 31.59 21.31 53.75
N SER A 135 32.15 21.03 54.94
CA SER A 135 32.67 22.06 55.85
C SER A 135 34.06 22.61 55.49
N GLY A 136 34.63 22.19 54.36
CA GLY A 136 35.96 22.62 53.90
C GLY A 136 37.13 22.02 54.69
N LYS A 137 36.87 21.08 55.60
CA LYS A 137 37.93 20.35 56.33
C LYS A 137 38.59 19.35 55.39
N ALA A 138 39.92 19.30 55.42
CA ALA A 138 40.68 18.29 54.69
C ALA A 138 40.31 16.89 55.21
N ALA A 139 39.43 16.20 54.49
CA ALA A 139 39.11 14.81 54.76
C ALA A 139 40.24 13.93 54.22
N ARG A 140 41.42 14.00 54.86
CA ARG A 140 42.53 13.10 54.55
C ARG A 140 42.37 11.87 55.43
N PRO A 141 42.20 10.67 54.85
CA PRO A 141 42.27 9.45 55.66
C PRO A 141 43.63 9.45 56.36
N LYS A 142 43.67 9.11 57.66
CA LYS A 142 44.94 8.89 58.34
C LYS A 142 45.62 7.73 57.61
N LEU A 143 46.71 8.02 56.89
CA LEU A 143 47.51 6.96 56.27
C LEU A 143 48.05 6.10 57.41
N ALA A 144 47.54 4.87 57.49
CA ALA A 144 48.10 3.90 58.40
C ALA A 144 49.53 3.59 57.92
N ALA A 145 50.47 3.46 58.85
CA ALA A 145 51.76 2.88 58.51
C ALA A 145 51.54 1.51 57.85
N SER A 146 52.29 1.26 56.79
CA SER A 146 52.23 -0.02 56.07
C SER A 146 52.44 -1.17 57.05
N PHE A 147 51.76 -2.29 56.82
CA PHE A 147 51.87 -3.49 57.64
C PHE A 147 53.33 -3.94 57.77
N SER A 148 54.10 -3.81 56.68
CA SER A 148 55.53 -4.07 56.65
C SER A 148 56.31 -3.15 57.61
N VAL A 149 56.00 -1.85 57.64
CA VAL A 149 56.64 -0.90 58.57
C VAL A 149 56.26 -1.20 60.02
N LYS A 150 55.01 -1.58 60.30
CA LYS A 150 54.59 -1.96 61.67
C LYS A 150 55.35 -3.19 62.18
N ILE A 151 55.53 -4.22 61.35
CA ILE A 151 56.31 -5.41 61.69
C ILE A 151 57.78 -5.05 61.89
N LEU A 152 58.36 -4.23 61.00
CA LEU A 152 59.74 -3.77 61.15
C LEU A 152 59.93 -3.00 62.47
N LEU A 153 59.03 -2.10 62.84
CA LEU A 153 59.09 -1.37 64.11
C LEU A 153 58.99 -2.31 65.33
N LEU A 154 58.15 -3.35 65.28
CA LEU A 154 58.05 -4.35 66.34
C LEU A 154 59.34 -5.16 66.48
N ILE A 155 59.93 -5.57 65.36
CA ILE A 155 61.17 -6.34 65.33
C ILE A 155 62.35 -5.49 65.81
N TRP A 156 62.50 -4.26 65.31
CA TRP A 156 63.52 -3.33 65.79
C TRP A 156 63.33 -2.99 67.26
N GLY A 157 62.09 -2.77 67.71
CA GLY A 157 61.76 -2.54 69.13
C GLY A 157 62.13 -3.73 70.01
N SER A 158 61.87 -4.96 69.56
CA SER A 158 62.26 -6.19 70.26
C SER A 158 63.78 -6.36 70.32
N ILE A 159 64.48 -6.17 69.19
CA ILE A 159 65.95 -6.29 69.10
C ILE A 159 66.64 -5.24 69.99
N ILE A 160 66.16 -3.99 69.98
CA ILE A 160 66.69 -2.92 70.84
C ILE A 160 66.42 -3.23 72.32
N SER A 161 65.22 -3.73 72.66
CA SER A 161 64.89 -4.11 74.04
C SER A 161 65.74 -5.27 74.55
N SER A 162 65.96 -6.30 73.72
CA SER A 162 66.84 -7.42 74.03
C SER A 162 68.30 -6.97 74.15
N ALA A 163 68.76 -6.05 73.30
CA ALA A 163 70.09 -5.46 73.41
C ALA A 163 70.25 -4.68 74.72
N MET A 164 69.28 -3.83 75.08
CA MET A 164 69.30 -3.09 76.35
C MET A 164 69.32 -4.02 77.57
N ALA A 165 68.52 -5.09 77.55
CA ALA A 165 68.53 -6.09 78.63
C ALA A 165 69.87 -6.84 78.72
N ALA A 166 70.47 -7.21 77.58
CA ALA A 166 71.78 -7.86 77.54
C ALA A 166 72.89 -6.94 78.07
N GLY A 167 72.84 -5.64 77.75
CA GLY A 167 73.78 -4.64 78.26
C GLY A 167 73.67 -4.36 79.76
N MET A 168 72.53 -4.67 80.39
CA MET A 168 72.37 -4.60 81.86
C MET A 168 72.87 -5.86 82.58
N LEU A 169 72.89 -7.01 81.91
CA LEU A 169 73.27 -8.30 82.49
C LEU A 169 74.74 -8.68 82.24
N THR A 170 75.39 -8.05 81.28
CA THR A 170 76.73 -8.43 80.82
C THR A 170 77.65 -7.21 80.70
N ASP A 171 78.93 -7.36 81.04
CA ASP A 171 79.97 -6.31 80.96
C ASP A 171 80.48 -6.12 79.52
N THR A 172 79.56 -6.08 78.55
CA THR A 172 79.88 -5.99 77.12
C THR A 172 80.03 -4.54 76.67
N SER A 173 81.02 -4.27 75.81
CA SER A 173 81.23 -2.92 75.26
C SER A 173 80.04 -2.45 74.44
N ILE A 174 79.61 -1.20 74.65
CA ILE A 174 78.49 -0.55 73.96
C ILE A 174 78.62 -0.64 72.43
N SER A 175 79.85 -0.59 71.90
CA SER A 175 80.11 -0.69 70.46
C SER A 175 79.78 -2.09 69.89
N SER A 176 80.04 -3.15 70.65
CA SER A 176 79.72 -4.52 70.25
C SER A 176 78.22 -4.81 70.25
N LEU A 177 77.51 -4.24 71.22
CA LEU A 177 76.06 -4.33 71.34
C LEU A 177 75.35 -3.57 70.20
N LEU A 178 75.83 -2.36 69.87
CA LEU A 178 75.33 -1.59 68.73
C LEU A 178 75.52 -2.32 67.40
N LEU A 179 76.69 -2.91 67.18
CA LEU A 179 76.96 -3.65 65.94
C LEU A 179 76.09 -4.91 65.82
N ALA A 180 75.92 -5.68 66.91
CA ALA A 180 75.05 -6.85 66.94
C ALA A 180 73.57 -6.49 66.69
N THR A 181 73.12 -5.36 67.25
CA THR A 181 71.76 -4.82 67.04
C THR A 181 71.54 -4.42 65.57
N LEU A 182 72.51 -3.72 64.96
CA LEU A 182 72.42 -3.31 63.55
C LEU A 182 72.48 -4.50 62.59
N MET A 183 73.34 -5.48 62.84
CA MET A 183 73.46 -6.70 62.03
C MET A 183 72.19 -7.56 62.13
N SER A 184 71.70 -7.80 63.35
CA SER A 184 70.47 -8.57 63.57
C SER A 184 69.26 -7.84 63.00
N GLY A 185 69.15 -6.53 63.23
CA GLY A 185 68.06 -5.71 62.72
C GLY A 185 68.03 -5.60 61.20
N SER A 186 69.19 -5.46 60.54
CA SER A 186 69.27 -5.45 59.07
C SER A 186 68.91 -6.81 58.45
N LEU A 187 69.42 -7.91 58.99
CA LEU A 187 69.11 -9.26 58.51
C LEU A 187 67.62 -9.60 58.70
N SER A 188 67.04 -9.26 59.86
CA SER A 188 65.60 -9.42 60.10
C SER A 188 64.77 -8.52 59.19
N SER A 189 65.23 -7.29 58.91
CA SER A 189 64.54 -6.38 57.99
C SER A 189 64.48 -6.91 56.56
N VAL A 190 65.60 -7.43 56.04
CA VAL A 190 65.65 -8.07 54.72
C VAL A 190 64.73 -9.30 54.66
N SER A 191 64.75 -10.12 55.71
CA SER A 191 63.90 -11.32 55.81
C SER A 191 62.40 -10.97 55.79
N VAL A 192 61.99 -9.95 56.55
CA VAL A 192 60.61 -9.47 56.60
C VAL A 192 60.18 -8.93 55.24
N LEU A 193 61.01 -8.11 54.60
CA LEU A 193 60.70 -7.55 53.28
C LEU A 193 60.62 -8.64 52.20
N ALA A 194 61.46 -9.68 52.28
CA ALA A 194 61.39 -10.83 51.38
C ALA A 194 60.10 -11.64 51.57
N ILE A 195 59.74 -11.96 52.82
CA ILE A 195 58.51 -12.71 53.17
C ILE A 195 57.25 -11.92 52.79
N LEU A 196 57.25 -10.60 52.97
CA LEU A 196 56.12 -9.73 52.65
C LEU A 196 56.11 -9.25 51.19
N SER A 197 57.10 -9.59 50.38
CA SER A 197 57.12 -9.21 48.96
C SER A 197 55.91 -9.70 48.14
N PRO A 198 55.34 -10.92 48.37
CA PRO A 198 54.11 -11.33 47.69
C PRO A 198 52.90 -10.48 48.09
N LEU A 199 52.84 -10.02 49.36
CA LEU A 199 51.80 -9.09 49.82
C LEU A 199 51.91 -7.74 49.08
N GLY A 200 53.13 -7.23 48.91
CA GLY A 200 53.38 -6.02 48.11
C GLY A 200 52.87 -6.15 46.67
N ARG A 201 53.14 -7.29 46.00
CA ARG A 201 52.63 -7.56 44.64
C ARG A 201 51.10 -7.66 44.59
N LEU A 202 50.46 -8.24 45.62
CA LEU A 202 48.99 -8.30 45.71
C LEU A 202 48.38 -6.92 45.89
N VAL A 203 49.00 -6.06 46.70
CA VAL A 203 48.59 -4.66 46.88
C VAL A 203 48.73 -3.87 45.59
N GLU A 204 49.81 -4.08 44.83
CA GLU A 204 50.00 -3.46 43.52
C GLU A 204 48.89 -3.90 42.53
N ARG A 205 48.59 -5.20 42.45
CA ARG A 205 47.47 -5.71 41.65
C ARG A 205 46.13 -5.13 42.08
N ALA A 206 45.88 -5.06 43.38
CA ALA A 206 44.67 -4.43 43.94
C ALA A 206 44.60 -2.93 43.60
N GLY A 207 45.73 -2.22 43.64
CA GLY A 207 45.84 -0.82 43.25
C GLY A 207 45.59 -0.56 41.77
N ASN A 208 45.93 -1.53 40.91
CA ASN A 208 45.61 -1.47 39.48
C ASN A 208 44.11 -1.63 39.19
N ILE A 209 43.38 -2.37 40.03
CA ILE A 209 41.91 -2.47 39.96
C ILE A 209 41.29 -1.14 40.40
N SER A 210 41.69 -0.64 41.58
CA SER A 210 41.26 0.67 42.04
C SER A 210 42.25 1.30 43.00
N ASN A 211 42.56 2.57 42.81
CA ASN A 211 43.38 3.34 43.74
C ASN A 211 42.60 4.58 44.20
N ASN A 212 41.80 4.41 45.25
CA ASN A 212 41.04 5.49 45.87
C ASN A 212 41.04 5.33 47.40
N PRO A 213 41.95 6.02 48.11
CA PRO A 213 42.05 5.93 49.57
C PRO A 213 40.78 6.35 50.32
N LEU A 214 39.95 7.23 49.75
CA LEU A 214 38.68 7.66 50.36
C LEU A 214 37.63 6.56 50.25
N SER A 215 37.44 5.98 49.07
CA SER A 215 36.54 4.85 48.90
C SER A 215 37.03 3.63 49.69
N GLN A 216 38.33 3.33 49.68
CA GLN A 216 38.90 2.26 50.49
C GLN A 216 38.51 2.40 51.97
N SER A 217 38.69 3.59 52.55
CA SER A 217 38.33 3.84 53.95
C SER A 217 36.82 3.74 54.21
N LEU A 218 35.97 4.12 53.25
CA LEU A 218 34.50 4.03 53.39
C LEU A 218 33.98 2.60 53.37
N TYR A 219 34.56 1.74 52.52
CA TYR A 219 34.08 0.38 52.32
C TYR A 219 34.71 -0.65 53.28
N THR A 220 35.93 -0.38 53.77
CA THR A 220 36.72 -1.34 54.58
C THR A 220 37.03 -0.84 55.98
N GLY A 221 36.88 0.46 56.26
CA GLY A 221 37.35 1.07 57.50
C GLY A 221 38.87 1.13 57.66
N ARG A 222 39.65 0.67 56.66
CA ARG A 222 41.11 0.56 56.70
C ARG A 222 41.77 1.37 55.58
N THR A 223 43.00 1.82 55.84
CA THR A 223 43.82 2.59 54.89
C THR A 223 45.17 1.90 54.62
N ASP A 224 45.32 0.65 55.04
CA ASP A 224 46.53 -0.18 54.86
C ASP A 224 46.36 -1.19 53.71
N GLU A 225 47.37 -2.02 53.52
CA GLU A 225 47.47 -3.04 52.45
C GLU A 225 46.25 -3.96 52.40
N PHE A 226 45.75 -4.39 53.57
CA PHE A 226 44.58 -5.25 53.66
C PHE A 226 43.31 -4.53 53.23
N GLY A 227 43.15 -3.25 53.60
CA GLY A 227 42.05 -2.43 53.10
C GLY A 227 42.08 -2.26 51.58
N GLN A 228 43.27 -2.10 50.99
CA GLN A 228 43.42 -1.96 49.53
C GLN A 228 43.01 -3.26 48.80
N ILE A 229 43.41 -4.42 49.33
CA ILE A 229 43.01 -5.73 48.79
C ILE A 229 41.51 -5.96 48.97
N GLU A 230 40.96 -5.72 50.16
CA GLU A 230 39.53 -5.88 50.43
C GLU A 230 38.68 -4.96 49.54
N PHE A 231 39.10 -3.71 49.35
CA PHE A 231 38.40 -2.78 48.48
C PHE A 231 38.41 -3.22 47.01
N ALA A 232 39.55 -3.74 46.52
CA ALA A 232 39.62 -4.31 45.17
C ALA A 232 38.70 -5.54 45.02
N LEU A 233 38.63 -6.43 46.02
CA LEU A 233 37.70 -7.57 46.03
C LEU A 233 36.23 -7.10 46.00
N ARG A 234 35.88 -6.09 46.80
CA ARG A 234 34.53 -5.49 46.78
C ARG A 234 34.21 -4.86 45.44
N MET A 235 35.18 -4.23 44.78
CA MET A 235 34.99 -3.68 43.44
C MET A 235 34.77 -4.79 42.41
N MET A 236 35.54 -5.89 42.45
CA MET A 236 35.32 -7.05 41.56
C MET A 236 33.96 -7.71 41.77
N GLN A 237 33.48 -7.78 43.02
CA GLN A 237 32.12 -8.25 43.33
C GLN A 237 31.05 -7.31 42.76
N ALA A 238 31.25 -6.00 42.88
CA ALA A 238 30.35 -5.00 42.30
C ALA A 238 30.34 -5.05 40.77
N GLU A 239 31.50 -5.29 40.14
CA GLU A 239 31.64 -5.48 38.70
C GLU A 239 30.91 -6.74 38.22
N THR A 240 31.15 -7.89 38.86
CA THR A 240 30.46 -9.14 38.54
C THR A 240 28.95 -8.98 38.70
N GLY A 241 28.52 -8.34 39.80
CA GLY A 241 27.13 -7.94 39.99
C GLY A 241 26.61 -7.11 38.84
N ALA A 242 27.31 -6.03 38.46
CA ALA A 242 26.89 -5.13 37.40
C ALA A 242 26.72 -5.82 36.03
N ILE A 243 27.60 -6.77 35.70
CA ILE A 243 27.49 -7.59 34.49
C ILE A 243 26.24 -8.47 34.56
N VAL A 244 26.06 -9.21 35.66
CA VAL A 244 24.91 -10.10 35.88
C VAL A 244 23.59 -9.33 35.84
N GLY A 245 23.52 -8.18 36.51
CA GLY A 245 22.35 -7.32 36.52
C GLY A 245 21.98 -6.78 35.14
N ARG A 246 22.98 -6.43 34.32
CA ARG A 246 22.76 -6.01 32.93
C ARG A 246 22.30 -7.16 32.03
N ILE A 247 22.85 -8.36 32.21
CA ILE A 247 22.41 -9.56 31.47
C ILE A 247 20.96 -9.90 31.81
N GLY A 248 20.59 -9.88 33.09
CA GLY A 248 19.21 -10.13 33.53
C GLY A 248 18.23 -9.12 32.94
N ASP A 249 18.57 -7.84 33.00
CA ASP A 249 17.77 -6.76 32.40
C ASP A 249 17.60 -6.92 30.88
N ALA A 250 18.70 -7.16 30.16
CA ALA A 250 18.68 -7.39 28.72
C ALA A 250 17.86 -8.64 28.34
N SER A 251 17.93 -9.70 29.15
CA SER A 251 17.17 -10.94 28.94
C SER A 251 15.67 -10.72 29.11
N ASN A 252 15.26 -9.92 30.11
CA ASN A 252 13.86 -9.58 30.32
C ASN A 252 13.30 -8.76 29.15
N ARG A 253 14.05 -7.76 28.67
CA ARG A 253 13.66 -6.96 27.49
C ARG A 253 13.57 -7.81 26.22
N LEU A 254 14.52 -8.71 26.01
CA LEU A 254 14.48 -9.62 24.85
C LEU A 254 13.30 -10.60 24.94
N SER A 255 12.94 -11.06 26.15
CA SER A 255 11.75 -11.89 26.37
C SER A 255 10.46 -11.13 26.04
N GLU A 256 10.35 -9.86 26.41
CA GLU A 256 9.21 -9.00 26.06
C GLU A 256 9.09 -8.81 24.54
N HIS A 257 10.18 -8.45 23.86
CA HIS A 257 10.18 -8.35 22.39
C HIS A 257 9.81 -9.67 21.71
N THR A 258 10.26 -10.80 22.27
CA THR A 258 9.93 -12.12 21.74
C THR A 258 8.44 -12.45 21.90
N ARG A 259 7.81 -12.06 23.02
CA ARG A 259 6.35 -12.21 23.18
C ARG A 259 5.57 -11.35 22.19
N GLY A 260 6.03 -10.12 21.93
CA GLY A 260 5.47 -9.26 20.88
C GLY A 260 5.54 -9.93 19.51
N LEU A 261 6.73 -10.42 19.13
CA LEU A 261 6.94 -11.12 17.87
C LEU A 261 6.03 -12.35 17.70
N LEU A 262 5.82 -13.15 18.76
CA LEU A 262 4.91 -14.30 18.72
C LEU A 262 3.47 -13.89 18.42
N LYS A 263 3.01 -12.79 19.01
CA LYS A 263 1.67 -12.23 18.74
C LYS A 263 1.54 -11.73 17.30
N ASP A 264 2.57 -11.07 16.79
CA ASP A 264 2.58 -10.56 15.41
C ASP A 264 2.53 -11.71 14.38
N ILE A 265 3.25 -12.81 14.64
CA ILE A 265 3.22 -14.02 13.80
C ILE A 265 1.82 -14.65 13.78
N GLU A 266 1.16 -14.75 14.95
CA GLU A 266 -0.20 -15.29 15.04
C GLU A 266 -1.19 -14.43 14.23
N SER A 267 -1.13 -13.11 14.38
CA SER A 267 -1.95 -12.19 13.60
C SER A 267 -1.67 -12.30 12.10
N SER A 268 -0.39 -12.44 11.70
CA SER A 268 -0.01 -12.60 10.29
C SER A 268 -0.57 -13.88 9.67
N ASN A 269 -0.61 -14.99 10.43
CA ASN A 269 -1.18 -16.24 9.95
C ASN A 269 -2.69 -16.13 9.69
N VAL A 270 -3.43 -15.48 10.60
CA VAL A 270 -4.87 -15.25 10.42
C VAL A 270 -5.15 -14.43 9.16
N LEU A 271 -4.43 -13.31 8.99
CA LEU A 271 -4.58 -12.45 7.81
C LEU A 271 -4.20 -13.19 6.50
N THR A 272 -3.21 -14.08 6.54
CA THR A 272 -2.81 -14.86 5.37
C THR A 272 -3.90 -15.87 4.96
N VAL A 273 -4.59 -16.48 5.93
CA VAL A 273 -5.73 -17.38 5.66
C VAL A 273 -6.90 -16.61 5.06
N GLU A 274 -7.21 -15.42 5.57
CA GLU A 274 -8.25 -14.55 5.00
C GLU A 274 -7.91 -14.14 3.55
N GLN A 275 -6.67 -13.73 3.31
CA GLN A 275 -6.18 -13.39 1.96
C GLN A 275 -6.30 -14.56 0.99
N GLN A 276 -6.06 -15.80 1.43
CA GLN A 276 -6.22 -16.99 0.59
C GLN A 276 -7.68 -17.19 0.18
N ALA A 277 -8.63 -17.01 1.11
CA ALA A 277 -10.06 -17.09 0.82
C ALA A 277 -10.52 -16.00 -0.16
N GLU A 278 -10.04 -14.75 0.00
CA GLU A 278 -10.32 -13.67 -0.96
C GLU A 278 -9.73 -14.00 -2.35
N THR A 279 -8.52 -14.55 -2.40
CA THR A 279 -7.85 -14.93 -3.65
C THR A 279 -8.64 -16.03 -4.40
N ASP A 280 -9.19 -17.01 -3.69
CA ASP A 280 -10.05 -18.05 -4.28
C ASP A 280 -11.38 -17.46 -4.82
N GLN A 281 -11.93 -16.43 -4.17
CA GLN A 281 -13.10 -15.72 -4.69
C GLN A 281 -12.79 -14.94 -5.97
N ILE A 282 -11.65 -14.24 -6.01
CA ILE A 282 -11.22 -13.53 -7.21
C ILE A 282 -10.98 -14.52 -8.35
N ALA A 283 -10.37 -15.69 -8.08
CA ALA A 283 -10.18 -16.74 -9.07
C ALA A 283 -11.52 -17.21 -9.68
N THR A 284 -12.56 -17.35 -8.84
CA THR A 284 -13.90 -17.69 -9.30
C THR A 284 -14.49 -16.59 -10.19
N ALA A 285 -14.37 -15.32 -9.77
CA ALA A 285 -14.86 -14.18 -10.55
C ALA A 285 -14.16 -14.03 -11.90
N VAL A 286 -12.85 -14.31 -11.97
CA VAL A 286 -12.09 -14.30 -13.23
C VAL A 286 -12.53 -15.42 -14.16
N ASN A 287 -12.80 -16.63 -13.63
CA ASN A 287 -13.36 -17.71 -14.46
C ASN A 287 -14.75 -17.33 -15.03
N GLN A 288 -15.60 -16.67 -14.24
CA GLN A 288 -16.88 -16.14 -14.73
C GLN A 288 -16.68 -15.05 -15.78
N MET A 289 -15.70 -14.16 -15.60
CA MET A 289 -15.35 -13.13 -16.56
C MET A 289 -14.91 -13.74 -17.91
N VAL A 290 -14.08 -14.77 -17.90
CA VAL A 290 -13.67 -15.49 -19.12
C VAL A 290 -14.88 -16.08 -19.86
N ALA A 291 -15.83 -16.67 -19.14
CA ALA A 291 -17.06 -17.18 -19.74
C ALA A 291 -17.90 -16.04 -20.37
N SER A 292 -18.03 -14.90 -19.69
CA SER A 292 -18.74 -13.73 -20.24
C SER A 292 -18.03 -13.13 -21.45
N ILE A 293 -16.69 -13.11 -21.49
CA ILE A 293 -15.91 -12.67 -22.65
C ILE A 293 -16.21 -13.57 -23.86
N GLN A 294 -16.26 -14.89 -23.67
CA GLN A 294 -16.62 -15.85 -24.73
C GLN A 294 -18.06 -15.64 -25.22
N GLU A 295 -18.99 -15.33 -24.32
CA GLU A 295 -20.38 -15.03 -24.69
C GLU A 295 -20.49 -13.75 -25.51
N VAL A 296 -19.77 -12.68 -25.12
CA VAL A 296 -19.71 -11.43 -25.90
C VAL A 296 -19.08 -11.66 -27.28
N ALA A 297 -18.02 -12.47 -27.36
CA ALA A 297 -17.40 -12.86 -28.62
C ALA A 297 -18.40 -13.53 -29.57
N SER A 298 -19.14 -14.51 -29.04
CA SER A 298 -20.18 -15.24 -29.78
C SER A 298 -21.28 -14.28 -30.26
N ASN A 299 -21.77 -13.40 -29.39
CA ASN A 299 -22.80 -12.42 -29.73
C ASN A 299 -22.34 -11.43 -30.81
N ALA A 300 -21.09 -10.97 -30.75
CA ALA A 300 -20.52 -10.10 -31.79
C ALA A 300 -20.44 -10.84 -33.15
N GLN A 301 -20.06 -12.12 -33.14
CA GLN A 301 -20.03 -12.93 -34.36
C GLN A 301 -21.44 -13.15 -34.94
N HIS A 302 -22.42 -13.45 -34.10
CA HIS A 302 -23.82 -13.58 -34.51
C HIS A 302 -24.38 -12.27 -35.07
N ALA A 303 -24.04 -11.13 -34.46
CA ALA A 303 -24.45 -9.82 -34.95
C ALA A 303 -23.79 -9.49 -36.30
N ALA A 304 -22.53 -9.88 -36.51
CA ALA A 304 -21.84 -9.70 -37.79
C ALA A 304 -22.46 -10.54 -38.91
N ASP A 305 -22.81 -11.80 -38.63
CA ASP A 305 -23.53 -12.67 -39.58
C ASP A 305 -24.91 -12.10 -39.93
N ALA A 306 -25.67 -11.64 -38.93
CA ALA A 306 -26.96 -11.00 -39.15
C ALA A 306 -26.85 -9.72 -39.98
N ALA A 307 -25.83 -8.90 -39.74
CA ALA A 307 -25.52 -7.72 -40.54
C ALA A 307 -25.19 -8.11 -42.00
N GLY A 308 -24.31 -9.10 -42.22
CA GLY A 308 -23.98 -9.57 -43.58
C GLY A 308 -25.19 -10.11 -44.36
N ARG A 309 -26.12 -10.77 -43.67
CA ARG A 309 -27.40 -11.20 -44.26
C ARG A 309 -28.28 -10.00 -44.63
N ALA A 310 -28.41 -9.02 -43.74
CA ALA A 310 -29.18 -7.79 -44.00
C ALA A 310 -28.60 -6.98 -45.17
N ASP A 311 -27.27 -6.93 -45.31
CA ASP A 311 -26.60 -6.28 -46.45
C ASP A 311 -26.97 -6.98 -47.76
N THR A 312 -26.90 -8.31 -47.77
CA THR A 312 -27.28 -9.12 -48.94
C THR A 312 -28.76 -8.94 -49.33
N GLU A 313 -29.66 -8.91 -48.34
CA GLU A 313 -31.09 -8.65 -48.54
C GLU A 313 -31.35 -7.23 -49.07
N THR A 314 -30.63 -6.24 -48.55
CA THR A 314 -30.72 -4.84 -48.98
C THR A 314 -30.22 -4.66 -50.42
N ALA A 315 -29.09 -5.26 -50.77
CA ALA A 315 -28.54 -5.26 -52.13
C ALA A 315 -29.47 -6.00 -53.13
N SER A 316 -30.17 -7.04 -52.68
CA SER A 316 -31.22 -7.70 -53.47
C SER A 316 -32.43 -6.79 -53.66
N GLY A 317 -32.87 -6.11 -52.60
CA GLY A 317 -33.96 -5.13 -52.62
C GLY A 317 -33.67 -3.98 -53.59
N GLN A 318 -32.46 -3.41 -53.57
CA GLN A 318 -32.05 -2.35 -54.49
C GLN A 318 -32.15 -2.79 -55.95
N ARG A 319 -31.69 -4.01 -56.27
CA ARG A 319 -31.81 -4.58 -57.63
C ARG A 319 -33.27 -4.75 -58.06
N LEU A 320 -34.13 -5.20 -57.14
CA LEU A 320 -35.55 -5.36 -57.42
C LEU A 320 -36.24 -4.01 -57.69
N VAL A 321 -35.96 -3.00 -56.86
CA VAL A 321 -36.49 -1.63 -57.04
C VAL A 321 -36.01 -1.02 -58.36
N ALA A 322 -34.73 -1.20 -58.70
CA ALA A 322 -34.19 -0.74 -59.99
C ALA A 322 -34.92 -1.41 -61.17
N HIS A 323 -35.16 -2.72 -61.11
CA HIS A 323 -35.91 -3.45 -62.13
C HIS A 323 -37.37 -2.97 -62.24
N THR A 324 -38.03 -2.71 -61.10
CA THR A 324 -39.39 -2.15 -61.07
C THR A 324 -39.44 -0.76 -61.69
N SER A 325 -38.50 0.13 -61.38
CA SER A 325 -38.40 1.46 -61.99
C SER A 325 -38.24 1.37 -63.52
N GLN A 326 -37.39 0.45 -63.98
CA GLN A 326 -37.17 0.21 -65.42
C GLN A 326 -38.44 -0.30 -66.12
N SER A 327 -39.18 -1.18 -65.47
CA SER A 327 -40.45 -1.72 -65.98
C SER A 327 -41.55 -0.65 -66.04
N ILE A 328 -41.63 0.24 -65.06
CA ILE A 328 -42.59 1.36 -65.05
C ILE A 328 -42.22 2.39 -66.13
N THR A 329 -40.92 2.64 -66.35
CA THR A 329 -40.46 3.52 -67.44
C THR A 329 -40.83 2.95 -68.81
N ALA A 330 -40.73 1.63 -68.99
CA ALA A 330 -41.19 0.96 -70.21
C ALA A 330 -42.72 1.11 -70.39
N LEU A 331 -43.49 0.91 -69.32
CA LEU A 331 -44.95 1.10 -69.32
C LEU A 331 -45.34 2.54 -69.68
N GLU A 332 -44.61 3.54 -69.19
CA GLU A 332 -44.83 4.93 -69.56
C GLU A 332 -44.66 5.16 -71.07
N GLY A 333 -43.66 4.52 -71.68
CA GLY A 333 -43.46 4.51 -73.13
C GLY A 333 -44.62 3.85 -73.89
N GLU A 334 -45.11 2.70 -73.42
CA GLU A 334 -46.26 2.00 -74.01
C GLU A 334 -47.55 2.86 -73.93
N ILE A 335 -47.80 3.52 -72.79
CA ILE A 335 -48.95 4.43 -72.62
C ILE A 335 -48.85 5.61 -73.61
N ARG A 336 -47.66 6.18 -73.78
CA ARG A 336 -47.42 7.28 -74.71
C ARG A 336 -47.70 6.86 -76.15
N GLN A 337 -47.26 5.65 -76.53
CA GLN A 337 -47.53 5.09 -77.85
C GLN A 337 -49.02 4.80 -78.06
N ALA A 338 -49.70 4.28 -77.04
CA ALA A 338 -51.15 4.05 -77.10
C ALA A 338 -51.93 5.38 -77.25
N THR A 339 -51.49 6.44 -76.57
CA THR A 339 -52.08 7.78 -76.68
C THR A 339 -51.97 8.33 -78.11
N GLN A 340 -50.81 8.13 -78.75
CA GLN A 340 -50.59 8.51 -80.16
C GLN A 340 -51.57 7.81 -81.11
N VAL A 341 -51.76 6.49 -80.95
CA VAL A 341 -52.68 5.70 -81.78
C VAL A 341 -54.13 6.17 -81.61
N ILE A 342 -54.54 6.55 -80.40
CA ILE A 342 -55.89 7.05 -80.16
C ILE A 342 -56.10 8.46 -80.77
N HIS A 343 -55.09 9.33 -80.72
CA HIS A 343 -55.16 10.62 -81.43
C HIS A 343 -55.23 10.45 -82.95
N GLU A 344 -54.52 9.47 -83.51
CA GLU A 344 -54.65 9.13 -84.94
C GLU A 344 -56.07 8.64 -85.27
N LEU A 345 -56.66 7.79 -84.42
CA LEU A 345 -58.04 7.33 -84.56
C LEU A 345 -59.06 8.48 -84.46
N GLU A 346 -58.86 9.41 -83.53
CA GLU A 346 -59.67 10.62 -83.39
C GLU A 346 -59.64 11.47 -84.68
N GLY A 347 -58.44 11.68 -85.23
CA GLY A 347 -58.24 12.39 -86.49
C GLY A 347 -58.92 11.71 -87.68
N GLN A 348 -58.75 10.38 -87.83
CA GLN A 348 -59.41 9.59 -88.87
C GLN A 348 -60.95 9.63 -88.75
N SER A 349 -61.47 9.57 -87.53
CA SER A 349 -62.91 9.66 -87.26
C SER A 349 -63.47 11.01 -87.68
N ASN A 350 -62.71 12.10 -87.48
CA ASN A 350 -63.07 13.43 -87.92
C ASN A 350 -63.13 13.55 -89.45
N GLU A 351 -62.19 12.94 -90.16
CA GLU A 351 -62.23 12.84 -91.64
C GLU A 351 -63.44 12.05 -92.13
N ILE A 352 -63.79 10.93 -91.48
CA ILE A 352 -65.01 10.17 -91.81
C ILE A 352 -66.26 11.03 -91.61
N SER A 353 -66.34 11.81 -90.53
CA SER A 353 -67.46 12.72 -90.28
C SER A 353 -67.63 13.74 -91.43
N LYS A 354 -66.53 14.33 -91.93
CA LYS A 354 -66.57 15.24 -93.09
C LYS A 354 -67.09 14.55 -94.35
N VAL A 355 -66.67 13.30 -94.58
CA VAL A 355 -67.14 12.52 -95.74
C VAL A 355 -68.64 12.22 -95.61
N LEU A 356 -69.13 11.88 -94.42
CA LEU A 356 -70.55 11.66 -94.17
C LEU A 356 -71.40 12.90 -94.40
N ASP A 357 -70.91 14.09 -94.06
CA ASP A 357 -71.56 15.37 -94.35
C ASP A 357 -71.75 15.57 -95.86
N VAL A 358 -70.72 15.25 -96.65
CA VAL A 358 -70.79 15.30 -98.12
C VAL A 358 -71.80 14.28 -98.67
N ILE A 359 -71.77 13.03 -98.19
CA ILE A 359 -72.71 11.99 -98.65
C ILE A 359 -74.15 12.35 -98.31
N ARG A 360 -74.40 12.89 -97.11
CA ARG A 360 -75.70 13.39 -96.70
C ARG A 360 -76.17 14.53 -97.60
N GLY A 361 -75.29 15.47 -97.93
CA GLY A 361 -75.57 16.53 -98.90
C GLY A 361 -75.91 15.98 -100.30
N ILE A 362 -75.20 14.95 -100.77
CA ILE A 362 -75.51 14.27 -102.04
C ILE A 362 -76.87 13.56 -101.97
N ALA A 363 -77.17 12.87 -100.87
CA ALA A 363 -78.45 12.20 -100.67
C ALA A 363 -79.62 13.18 -100.66
N GLU A 364 -79.48 14.33 -100.00
CA GLU A 364 -80.48 15.42 -100.02
C GLU A 364 -80.69 15.98 -101.43
N GLN A 365 -79.61 16.26 -102.17
CA GLN A 365 -79.68 16.71 -103.55
C GLN A 365 -80.35 15.65 -104.45
N THR A 366 -80.02 14.37 -104.26
CA THR A 366 -80.59 13.25 -105.02
C THR A 366 -82.08 13.10 -104.73
N ASN A 367 -82.48 13.26 -103.46
CA ASN A 367 -83.88 13.25 -103.04
C ASN A 367 -84.69 14.40 -103.66
N LEU A 368 -84.12 15.62 -103.73
CA LEU A 368 -84.72 16.78 -104.39
C LEU A 368 -84.82 16.61 -105.92
N LEU A 369 -83.78 16.07 -106.55
CA LEU A 369 -83.78 15.75 -107.99
C LEU A 369 -84.84 14.69 -108.31
N ALA A 370 -84.93 13.64 -107.49
CA ALA A 370 -85.93 12.59 -107.64
C ALA A 370 -87.36 13.11 -107.42
N LEU A 371 -87.56 14.01 -106.46
CA LEU A 371 -88.84 14.69 -106.26
C LEU A 371 -89.25 15.51 -107.49
N ASN A 372 -88.32 16.30 -108.05
CA ASN A 372 -88.57 17.07 -109.27
C ASN A 372 -88.89 16.16 -110.47
N ALA A 373 -88.18 15.04 -110.60
CA ALA A 373 -88.45 14.04 -111.64
C ALA A 373 -89.82 13.35 -111.46
N ALA A 374 -90.23 13.04 -110.22
CA ALA A 374 -91.54 12.47 -109.92
C ALA A 374 -92.68 13.46 -110.23
N ILE A 375 -92.49 14.75 -109.93
CA ILE A 375 -93.44 15.82 -110.28
C ILE A 375 -93.60 15.93 -111.80
N GLU A 376 -92.50 15.94 -112.55
CA GLU A 376 -92.56 16.07 -114.02
C GLU A 376 -93.12 14.79 -114.68
N ALA A 377 -92.84 13.61 -114.12
CA ALA A 377 -93.43 12.34 -114.55
C ALA A 377 -94.96 12.30 -114.31
N ALA A 378 -95.44 12.83 -113.18
CA ALA A 378 -96.88 12.97 -112.93
C ALA A 378 -97.55 13.96 -113.91
N ARG A 379 -96.81 15.00 -114.33
CA ARG A 379 -97.26 16.01 -115.31
C ARG A 379 -97.42 15.45 -116.72
N ALA A 380 -96.66 14.42 -117.08
CA ALA A 380 -96.70 13.74 -118.39
C ALA A 380 -97.84 12.70 -118.53
N GLY A 381 -98.66 12.48 -117.50
CA GLY A 381 -99.82 11.56 -117.54
C GLY A 381 -99.43 10.10 -117.80
N GLU A 382 -100.19 9.39 -118.64
CA GLU A 382 -99.96 7.95 -118.93
C GLU A 382 -98.60 7.66 -119.57
N GLN A 383 -97.98 8.62 -120.28
CA GLN A 383 -96.64 8.46 -120.87
C GLN A 383 -95.50 8.54 -119.83
N GLY A 384 -95.78 9.08 -118.63
CA GLY A 384 -94.80 9.29 -117.56
C GLY A 384 -94.73 8.18 -116.51
N ARG A 385 -95.63 7.18 -116.54
CA ARG A 385 -95.73 6.14 -115.49
C ARG A 385 -94.42 5.40 -115.22
N GLY A 386 -93.67 5.03 -116.26
CA GLY A 386 -92.39 4.35 -116.10
C GLY A 386 -91.33 5.22 -115.40
N PHE A 387 -91.31 6.52 -115.72
CA PHE A 387 -90.40 7.49 -115.09
C PHE A 387 -90.79 7.82 -113.65
N ALA A 388 -92.09 7.87 -113.34
CA ALA A 388 -92.59 8.10 -111.98
C ALA A 388 -92.14 6.99 -111.01
N VAL A 389 -92.21 5.72 -111.44
CA VAL A 389 -91.75 4.58 -110.63
C VAL A 389 -90.25 4.65 -110.36
N VAL A 390 -89.44 4.99 -111.37
CA VAL A 390 -87.99 5.15 -111.20
C VAL A 390 -87.68 6.34 -110.29
N ALA A 391 -88.39 7.46 -110.42
CA ALA A 391 -88.19 8.63 -109.58
C ALA A 391 -88.54 8.36 -108.11
N ASP A 392 -89.64 7.64 -107.82
CA ASP A 392 -89.99 7.22 -106.46
C ASP A 392 -88.97 6.22 -105.88
N GLU A 393 -88.42 5.31 -106.70
CA GLU A 393 -87.37 4.38 -106.28
C GLU A 393 -86.06 5.12 -105.95
N VAL A 394 -85.66 6.10 -106.76
CA VAL A 394 -84.48 6.95 -106.49
C VAL A 394 -84.71 7.80 -105.24
N ARG A 395 -85.93 8.31 -105.02
CA ARG A 395 -86.30 9.07 -103.81
C ARG A 395 -86.22 8.20 -102.56
N SER A 396 -86.76 6.99 -102.63
CA SER A 396 -86.67 5.98 -101.57
C SER A 396 -85.22 5.62 -101.26
N LEU A 397 -84.40 5.42 -102.29
CA LEU A 397 -82.97 5.13 -102.14
C LEU A 397 -82.23 6.29 -101.48
N ALA A 398 -82.48 7.54 -101.91
CA ALA A 398 -81.88 8.73 -101.33
C ALA A 398 -82.27 8.94 -99.86
N ALA A 399 -83.55 8.72 -99.50
CA ALA A 399 -84.01 8.75 -98.11
C ALA A 399 -83.35 7.65 -97.26
N ARG A 400 -83.20 6.43 -97.80
CA ARG A 400 -82.46 5.34 -97.14
C ARG A 400 -80.98 5.68 -96.97
N THR A 401 -80.33 6.28 -97.96
CA THR A 401 -78.94 6.76 -97.86
C THR A 401 -78.80 7.83 -96.77
N GLN A 402 -79.72 8.79 -96.71
CA GLN A 402 -79.70 9.85 -95.69
C GLN A 402 -79.89 9.30 -94.26
N GLN A 403 -80.80 8.33 -94.09
CA GLN A 403 -80.97 7.62 -92.82
C GLN A 403 -79.69 6.87 -92.44
N SER A 404 -79.10 6.08 -93.35
CA SER A 404 -77.85 5.37 -93.09
C SER A 404 -76.69 6.30 -92.77
N THR A 405 -76.57 7.45 -93.43
CA THR A 405 -75.54 8.45 -93.07
C THR A 405 -75.76 9.02 -91.67
N THR A 406 -77.01 9.17 -91.23
CA THR A 406 -77.33 9.66 -89.87
C THR A 406 -76.99 8.61 -88.81
N ASP A 407 -77.27 7.34 -89.09
CA ASP A 407 -76.90 6.22 -88.22
C ASP A 407 -75.37 6.09 -88.10
N ILE A 408 -74.64 6.18 -89.22
CA ILE A 408 -73.17 6.17 -89.22
C ILE A 408 -72.61 7.40 -88.49
N GLN A 409 -73.18 8.60 -88.70
CA GLN A 409 -72.76 9.81 -87.99
C GLN A 409 -72.87 9.62 -86.47
N SER A 410 -73.97 9.03 -86.00
CA SER A 410 -74.17 8.74 -84.58
C SER A 410 -73.13 7.74 -84.04
N MET A 411 -72.78 6.72 -84.83
CA MET A 411 -71.70 5.78 -84.47
C MET A 411 -70.33 6.46 -84.41
N ILE A 412 -70.02 7.36 -85.35
CA ILE A 412 -68.75 8.11 -85.37
C ILE A 412 -68.66 9.07 -84.17
N SER A 413 -69.74 9.78 -83.84
CA SER A 413 -69.78 10.64 -82.65
C SER A 413 -69.57 9.84 -81.36
N ALA A 414 -70.20 8.66 -81.22
CA ALA A 414 -69.98 7.78 -80.08
C ALA A 414 -68.55 7.18 -80.04
N LEU A 415 -67.89 7.04 -81.19
CA LEU A 415 -66.51 6.59 -81.29
C LEU A 415 -65.53 7.70 -80.89
N GLN A 416 -65.78 8.94 -81.32
CA GLN A 416 -65.02 10.12 -80.91
C GLN A 416 -65.09 10.36 -79.40
N GLU A 417 -66.29 10.27 -78.81
CA GLU A 417 -66.48 10.43 -77.36
C GLU A 417 -65.70 9.35 -76.57
N ARG A 418 -65.75 8.10 -77.03
CA ARG A 418 -64.99 7.00 -76.41
C ARG A 418 -63.47 7.15 -76.59
N ALA A 419 -63.01 7.64 -77.73
CA ALA A 419 -61.60 7.93 -77.96
C ALA A 419 -61.10 9.02 -77.00
N GLN A 420 -61.86 10.12 -76.83
CA GLN A 420 -61.51 11.19 -75.88
C GLN A 420 -61.45 10.69 -74.42
N SER A 421 -62.41 9.84 -74.03
CA SER A 421 -62.41 9.20 -72.71
C SER A 421 -61.16 8.33 -72.51
N ALA A 422 -60.76 7.56 -73.53
CA ALA A 422 -59.56 6.74 -73.48
C ALA A 422 -58.27 7.58 -73.37
N VAL A 423 -58.16 8.71 -74.07
CA VAL A 423 -57.05 9.67 -73.91
C VAL A 423 -56.95 10.16 -72.47
N THR A 424 -58.08 10.53 -71.85
CA THR A 424 -58.11 11.02 -70.46
C THR A 424 -57.57 9.97 -69.48
N VAL A 425 -57.96 8.70 -69.66
CA VAL A 425 -57.46 7.57 -68.84
C VAL A 425 -55.97 7.32 -69.08
N MET A 426 -55.49 7.45 -70.32
CA MET A 426 -54.07 7.31 -70.64
C MET A 426 -53.22 8.42 -70.03
N GLU A 427 -53.66 9.68 -70.06
CA GLU A 427 -52.97 10.79 -69.40
C GLU A 427 -52.89 10.62 -67.88
N GLN A 428 -53.97 10.12 -67.26
CA GLN A 428 -53.96 9.77 -65.84
C GLN A 428 -52.99 8.61 -65.57
N SER A 429 -52.98 7.59 -66.42
CA SER A 429 -52.08 6.44 -66.28
C SER A 429 -50.61 6.84 -66.43
N SER A 430 -50.29 7.77 -67.34
CA SER A 430 -48.95 8.33 -67.51
C SER A 430 -48.49 9.09 -66.26
N ARG A 431 -49.35 9.94 -65.68
CA ARG A 431 -49.06 10.62 -64.39
C ARG A 431 -48.83 9.63 -63.24
N GLN A 432 -49.61 8.56 -63.18
CA GLN A 432 -49.47 7.52 -62.17
C GLN A 432 -48.14 6.76 -62.32
N ALA A 433 -47.74 6.44 -63.56
CA ALA A 433 -46.46 5.81 -63.85
C ALA A 433 -45.29 6.70 -63.42
N HIS A 434 -45.32 7.99 -63.76
CA HIS A 434 -44.29 8.95 -63.33
C HIS A 434 -44.18 9.05 -61.80
N THR A 435 -45.31 9.06 -61.09
CA THR A 435 -45.31 9.09 -59.61
C THR A 435 -44.73 7.80 -59.03
N SER A 436 -44.98 6.66 -59.68
CA SER A 436 -44.48 5.36 -59.25
C SER A 436 -42.96 5.22 -59.46
N VAL A 437 -42.38 5.86 -60.50
CA VAL A 437 -40.93 5.97 -60.66
C VAL A 437 -40.32 6.77 -59.51
N ALA A 438 -40.90 7.93 -59.16
CA ALA A 438 -40.41 8.74 -58.04
C ALA A 438 -40.42 7.98 -56.70
N HIS A 439 -41.48 7.22 -56.41
CA HIS A 439 -41.52 6.36 -55.22
C HIS A 439 -40.50 5.22 -55.24
N ALA A 440 -40.20 4.66 -56.42
CA ALA A 440 -39.13 3.67 -56.55
C ALA A 440 -37.75 4.29 -56.25
N GLU A 441 -37.48 5.52 -56.69
CA GLU A 441 -36.23 6.23 -56.38
C GLU A 441 -36.09 6.55 -54.89
N GLU A 442 -37.18 6.98 -54.23
CA GLU A 442 -37.21 7.17 -52.78
C GLU A 442 -36.90 5.86 -52.03
N ALA A 443 -37.52 4.75 -52.45
CA ALA A 443 -37.28 3.43 -51.87
C ALA A 443 -35.82 2.97 -52.08
N ALA A 444 -35.24 3.22 -53.26
CA ALA A 444 -33.84 2.89 -53.54
C ALA A 444 -32.89 3.68 -52.62
N THR A 445 -33.16 4.97 -52.39
CA THR A 445 -32.39 5.82 -51.48
C THR A 445 -32.50 5.34 -50.03
N ALA A 446 -33.69 4.93 -49.60
CA ALA A 446 -33.89 4.37 -48.26
C ALA A 446 -33.12 3.06 -48.06
N LEU A 447 -33.12 2.17 -49.06
CA LEU A 447 -32.33 0.93 -49.02
C LEU A 447 -30.82 1.21 -49.00
N ASP A 448 -30.32 2.19 -49.76
CA ASP A 448 -28.92 2.61 -49.69
C ASP A 448 -28.53 3.06 -48.27
N GLY A 449 -29.37 3.89 -47.65
CA GLY A 449 -29.18 4.33 -46.27
C GLY A 449 -29.28 3.21 -45.22
N ILE A 450 -29.97 2.10 -45.52
CA ILE A 450 -29.94 0.89 -44.68
C ILE A 450 -28.61 0.16 -44.86
N GLY A 451 -28.14 -0.03 -46.10
CA GLY A 451 -26.86 -0.67 -46.40
C GLY A 451 -25.67 0.01 -45.72
N GLN A 452 -25.64 1.35 -45.73
CA GLN A 452 -24.60 2.12 -45.02
C GLN A 452 -24.58 1.83 -43.51
N ARG A 453 -25.75 1.82 -42.85
CA ARG A 453 -25.84 1.49 -41.41
C ARG A 453 -25.48 0.04 -41.10
N VAL A 454 -25.78 -0.89 -42.00
CA VAL A 454 -25.39 -2.29 -41.86
C VAL A 454 -23.87 -2.46 -41.93
N ASN A 455 -23.20 -1.70 -42.79
CA ASN A 455 -21.73 -1.66 -42.84
C ASN A 455 -21.14 -1.09 -41.53
N GLU A 456 -21.71 -0.03 -40.97
CA GLU A 456 -21.31 0.49 -39.66
C GLU A 456 -21.45 -0.57 -38.54
N ILE A 457 -22.51 -1.37 -38.56
CA ILE A 457 -22.70 -2.49 -37.60
C ILE A 457 -21.62 -3.55 -37.77
N THR A 458 -21.24 -3.87 -39.01
CA THR A 458 -20.18 -4.85 -39.30
C THR A 458 -18.83 -4.36 -38.76
N ASP A 459 -18.51 -3.09 -38.98
CA ASP A 459 -17.30 -2.45 -38.46
C ASP A 459 -17.28 -2.43 -36.91
N MET A 460 -18.42 -2.11 -36.28
CA MET A 460 -18.54 -2.17 -34.81
C MET A 460 -18.29 -3.58 -34.27
N ASN A 461 -18.82 -4.62 -34.91
CA ASN A 461 -18.60 -6.00 -34.48
C ASN A 461 -17.12 -6.42 -34.61
N ALA A 462 -16.40 -5.95 -35.64
CA ALA A 462 -14.96 -6.18 -35.77
C ALA A 462 -14.17 -5.51 -34.63
N GLN A 463 -14.57 -4.31 -34.20
CA GLN A 463 -13.97 -3.65 -33.03
C GLN A 463 -14.28 -4.40 -31.73
N ILE A 464 -15.51 -4.89 -31.56
CA ILE A 464 -15.88 -5.71 -30.40
C ILE A 464 -15.04 -6.98 -30.35
N ALA A 465 -14.84 -7.67 -31.48
CA ALA A 465 -13.99 -8.86 -31.55
C ALA A 465 -12.54 -8.56 -31.10
N THR A 466 -11.98 -7.43 -31.55
CA THR A 466 -10.64 -6.99 -31.13
C THR A 466 -10.58 -6.70 -29.63
N ALA A 467 -11.61 -6.04 -29.07
CA ALA A 467 -11.70 -5.74 -27.65
C ALA A 467 -11.84 -7.02 -26.79
N VAL A 468 -12.58 -8.00 -27.27
CA VAL A 468 -12.72 -9.33 -26.65
C VAL A 468 -11.37 -10.05 -26.58
N GLU A 469 -10.58 -10.05 -27.66
CA GLU A 469 -9.24 -10.66 -27.65
C GLU A 469 -8.32 -10.00 -26.60
N GLN A 470 -8.36 -8.67 -26.51
CA GLN A 470 -7.60 -7.91 -25.51
C GLN A 470 -8.07 -8.24 -24.08
N GLN A 471 -9.37 -8.29 -23.83
CA GLN A 471 -9.91 -8.67 -22.52
C GLN A 471 -9.51 -10.10 -22.14
N GLY A 472 -9.53 -11.03 -23.08
CA GLY A 472 -9.07 -12.41 -22.86
C GLY A 472 -7.61 -12.47 -22.37
N ALA A 473 -6.72 -11.72 -23.04
CA ALA A 473 -5.31 -11.64 -22.62
C ALA A 473 -5.15 -11.06 -21.20
N VAL A 474 -5.88 -9.98 -20.89
CA VAL A 474 -5.86 -9.37 -19.54
C VAL A 474 -6.40 -10.35 -18.48
N SER A 475 -7.46 -11.10 -18.77
CA SER A 475 -7.98 -12.11 -17.85
C SER A 475 -6.96 -13.20 -17.55
N GLU A 476 -6.14 -13.60 -18.52
CA GLU A 476 -5.08 -14.59 -18.31
C GLU A 476 -3.94 -14.03 -17.45
N ASP A 477 -3.57 -12.76 -17.62
CA ASP A 477 -2.60 -12.07 -16.77
C ASP A 477 -3.09 -11.92 -15.32
N ILE A 478 -4.39 -11.63 -15.14
CA ILE A 478 -5.01 -11.59 -13.81
C ILE A 478 -4.96 -12.99 -13.18
N ASN A 479 -5.31 -14.04 -13.93
CA ASN A 479 -5.26 -15.41 -13.43
C ASN A 479 -3.83 -15.81 -12.99
N ARG A 480 -2.81 -15.43 -13.75
CA ARG A 480 -1.40 -15.65 -13.37
C ARG A 480 -1.04 -14.88 -12.09
N SER A 481 -1.54 -13.65 -11.94
CA SER A 481 -1.31 -12.84 -10.74
C SER A 481 -1.96 -13.45 -9.50
N ILE A 482 -3.15 -14.03 -9.63
CA ILE A 482 -3.84 -14.75 -8.55
C ILE A 482 -3.01 -15.96 -8.08
N ILE A 483 -2.44 -16.74 -9.00
CA ILE A 483 -1.56 -17.86 -8.66
C ILE A 483 -0.33 -17.36 -7.89
N ASN A 484 0.32 -16.29 -8.37
CA ASN A 484 1.48 -15.72 -7.68
C ASN A 484 1.14 -15.22 -6.27
N ILE A 485 -0.04 -14.63 -6.07
CA ILE A 485 -0.51 -14.19 -4.75
C ILE A 485 -0.72 -15.40 -3.83
N ARG A 486 -1.30 -16.49 -4.34
CA ARG A 486 -1.49 -17.73 -3.59
C ARG A 486 -0.15 -18.34 -3.17
N ASP A 487 0.81 -18.44 -4.07
CA ASP A 487 2.15 -18.97 -3.78
C ASP A 487 2.89 -18.11 -2.74
N ALA A 488 2.72 -16.79 -2.82
CA ALA A 488 3.26 -15.86 -1.82
C ALA A 488 2.59 -16.04 -0.45
N ALA A 489 1.28 -16.27 -0.40
CA ALA A 489 0.56 -16.58 0.83
C ALA A 489 1.06 -17.88 1.46
N ASP A 490 1.21 -18.95 0.68
CA ASP A 490 1.76 -20.22 1.17
C ASP A 490 3.20 -20.06 1.71
N THR A 491 4.02 -19.26 1.02
CA THR A 491 5.38 -18.90 1.48
C THR A 491 5.35 -18.12 2.80
N ASN A 492 4.38 -17.22 2.98
CA ASN A 492 4.19 -16.48 4.22
C ASN A 492 3.82 -17.40 5.39
N VAL A 493 2.94 -18.37 5.17
CA VAL A 493 2.61 -19.39 6.19
C VAL A 493 3.85 -20.16 6.60
N GLN A 494 4.65 -20.62 5.63
CA GLN A 494 5.89 -21.35 5.92
C GLN A 494 6.91 -20.49 6.69
N THR A 495 7.07 -19.22 6.29
CA THR A 495 7.96 -18.26 6.96
C THR A 495 7.47 -17.96 8.38
N GLY A 496 6.16 -17.82 8.58
CA GLY A 496 5.53 -17.66 9.89
C GLY A 496 5.85 -18.83 10.83
N GLN A 497 5.81 -20.08 10.33
CA GLN A 497 6.19 -21.27 11.10
C GLN A 497 7.67 -21.26 11.52
N ASN A 498 8.57 -20.90 10.60
CA ASN A 498 10.01 -20.80 10.89
C ASN A 498 10.30 -19.70 11.93
N ASN A 499 9.62 -18.56 11.82
CA ASN A 499 9.71 -17.46 12.77
C ASN A 499 9.18 -17.87 14.15
N LEU A 500 8.08 -18.62 14.20
CA LEU A 500 7.52 -19.16 15.44
C LEU A 500 8.52 -20.06 16.16
N GLN A 501 9.19 -20.95 15.42
CA GLN A 501 10.23 -21.82 15.98
C GLN A 501 11.41 -21.01 16.52
N SER A 502 11.89 -20.04 15.76
CA SER A 502 13.01 -19.17 16.16
C SER A 502 12.66 -18.35 17.41
N ALA A 503 11.47 -17.75 17.46
CA ALA A 503 10.98 -17.02 18.61
C ALA A 503 10.88 -17.91 19.86
N LYS A 504 10.42 -19.16 19.72
CA LYS A 504 10.41 -20.14 20.83
C LYS A 504 11.82 -20.42 21.34
N SER A 505 12.81 -20.61 20.47
CA SER A 505 14.20 -20.82 20.88
C SER A 505 14.80 -19.60 21.59
N VAL A 506 14.53 -18.39 21.11
CA VAL A 506 14.96 -17.15 21.79
C VAL A 506 14.27 -16.99 23.15
N ALA A 507 12.98 -17.32 23.26
CA ALA A 507 12.25 -17.30 24.52
C ALA A 507 12.86 -18.27 25.55
N GLN A 508 13.26 -19.48 25.12
CA GLN A 508 13.93 -20.45 25.98
C GLN A 508 15.30 -19.95 26.46
N LEU A 509 16.11 -19.40 25.55
CA LEU A 509 17.43 -18.87 25.89
C LEU A 509 17.35 -17.67 26.85
N THR A 510 16.42 -16.75 26.60
CA THR A 510 16.20 -15.58 27.48
C THR A 510 15.71 -15.99 28.86
N SER A 511 14.83 -17.00 28.94
CA SER A 511 14.41 -17.56 30.23
C SER A 511 15.59 -18.13 31.00
N ALA A 512 16.45 -18.94 30.35
CA ALA A 512 17.63 -19.52 30.98
C ALA A 512 18.65 -18.46 31.44
N LEU A 513 18.90 -17.43 30.61
CA LEU A 513 19.79 -16.33 30.98
C LEU A 513 19.23 -15.49 32.15
N SER A 514 17.92 -15.24 32.17
CA SER A 514 17.26 -14.52 33.27
C SER A 514 17.34 -15.30 34.58
N GLU A 515 17.14 -16.62 34.53
CA GLU A 515 17.25 -17.51 35.70
C GLU A 515 18.68 -17.55 36.26
N LEU A 516 19.68 -17.72 35.38
CA LEU A 516 21.09 -17.66 35.77
C LEU A 516 21.43 -16.29 36.36
N ALA A 517 20.99 -15.20 35.71
CA ALA A 517 21.25 -13.86 36.18
C ALA A 517 20.67 -13.64 37.59
N LYS A 518 19.43 -14.10 37.83
CA LYS A 518 18.79 -14.04 39.14
C LYS A 518 19.58 -14.84 40.19
N GLN A 519 19.98 -16.07 39.88
CA GLN A 519 20.73 -16.93 40.79
C GLN A 519 22.08 -16.33 41.21
N PHE A 520 22.84 -15.78 40.25
CA PHE A 520 24.11 -15.13 40.54
C PHE A 520 23.94 -13.78 41.25
N TRP A 521 22.85 -13.07 40.95
CA TRP A 521 22.52 -11.80 41.61
C TRP A 521 22.21 -12.00 43.10
N GLU A 522 21.44 -13.04 43.44
CA GLU A 522 21.12 -13.39 44.83
C GLU A 522 22.36 -13.83 45.64
N LYS A 523 23.33 -14.50 45.00
CA LYS A 523 24.57 -14.98 45.65
C LYS A 523 25.62 -13.88 45.92
N ARG A 524 25.39 -12.64 45.46
CA ARG A 524 26.34 -11.54 45.60
C ARG A 524 26.46 -11.02 47.05
N GLY A 525 25.45 -11.25 47.88
CA GLY A 525 25.26 -10.59 49.19
C GLY A 525 25.34 -11.50 50.39
#